data_AF-W9HDW3-F1
#
_entry.id   AF-W9HDW3-F1
#
_cell.length_a   1.000
_cell.length_b   1.000
_cell.length_c   1.000
_cell.angle_alpha   90.00
_cell.angle_beta   90.00
_cell.angle_gamma   90.00
#
_symmetry.space_group_name_H-M   'P 1'
#
loop_
_entity.id
_entity.type
_entity.pdbx_description
1 polymer ?
#
loop_
_entity_poly.entity_id
_entity_poly.type
_entity_poly.pdbx_seq_one_letter_code
_entity_poly.pdbx_strand_id
1 'polypeptide(L)'
;MTTTHRSENDSKPQGADPFGHEEIEVVNKQQHIEDAVQYDEAEARRILRKVDYRVVPLLTIMYLIAFIDRANIGNAKIAGMNGELELTGRQYNIVLTVFFIPYALLEVPSNIILKLTRPSIWLPSIMLAWGIVLTLMGMANGRQTPALSSFGNYILIHRLVQQIFFARQSMILFDADDDAPLPPQAMERLESALCAWQRNWEATKDSSLDPLAPGGPLSFNATALFKLAYIRLHTDLGPYRRLETRDPGAIAQAFCTAPLLQRSTGVNRAVLHSGHSLSIPVRIGIEFVARTQTLHWSIVHSLCNLECGLFLAKWLQTIAHALARNEVLDDEETQLLRIITSIINETDLSPTIKNQENLLQKTKNMAAAVVRLWGYSFKGPHVFDIMGTIGAELDLCAEIL
;
A
#
# COMPACT_ATOMS: atom_id res chain seq x y z
N MET A 1 114.41 24.59 -10.61
CA MET A 1 114.34 24.38 -9.16
C MET A 1 113.03 23.66 -8.89
N THR A 2 113.12 22.44 -8.34
CA THR A 2 112.11 21.74 -7.50
C THR A 2 110.69 21.53 -8.07
N THR A 3 110.11 20.33 -8.20
CA THR A 3 110.51 18.94 -7.92
C THR A 3 109.30 18.03 -8.25
N THR A 4 109.55 16.90 -8.94
CA THR A 4 108.95 15.54 -8.78
C THR A 4 107.42 15.32 -8.83
N HIS A 5 106.82 14.21 -9.28
CA HIS A 5 107.16 12.77 -9.47
C HIS A 5 106.14 12.24 -10.53
N ARG A 6 106.54 11.68 -11.68
CA ARG A 6 106.77 10.26 -12.04
C ARG A 6 105.77 9.21 -11.51
N SER A 7 105.03 8.62 -12.48
CA SER A 7 104.61 7.21 -12.64
C SER A 7 103.76 6.54 -11.55
N GLU A 8 102.58 6.05 -11.91
CA GLU A 8 102.30 4.60 -11.95
C GLU A 8 100.98 4.30 -12.68
N ASN A 9 101.10 3.44 -13.69
CA ASN A 9 100.00 2.74 -14.34
C ASN A 9 99.85 1.44 -13.56
N ASP A 10 98.77 1.27 -12.81
CA ASP A 10 98.49 0.02 -12.11
C ASP A 10 97.09 -0.47 -12.46
N SER A 11 97.10 -1.65 -13.08
CA SER A 11 95.95 -2.46 -13.45
C SER A 11 95.26 -3.04 -12.22
N LYS A 12 93.91 -3.00 -12.14
CA LYS A 12 93.00 -4.16 -12.06
C LYS A 12 91.57 -3.76 -11.62
N PRO A 13 90.58 -4.66 -11.84
CA PRO A 13 89.23 -4.34 -12.27
C PRO A 13 88.24 -4.27 -11.11
N GLN A 14 86.97 -4.08 -11.48
CA GLN A 14 85.74 -4.42 -10.75
C GLN A 14 84.96 -3.25 -10.17
N GLY A 15 83.79 -3.11 -10.78
CA GLY A 15 82.57 -2.55 -10.24
C GLY A 15 81.48 -2.87 -11.23
N ALA A 16 81.15 -4.14 -11.40
CA ALA A 16 79.90 -4.52 -12.06
C ALA A 16 78.78 -4.00 -11.15
N ASP A 17 78.11 -2.93 -11.58
CA ASP A 17 76.98 -2.36 -10.84
C ASP A 17 75.91 -3.44 -10.65
N PRO A 18 75.59 -3.86 -9.41
CA PRO A 18 74.58 -4.89 -9.15
C PRO A 18 73.16 -4.41 -9.47
N PHE A 19 72.97 -3.10 -9.67
CA PHE A 19 71.67 -2.45 -9.76
C PHE A 19 71.17 -2.20 -11.19
N GLY A 20 72.04 -2.29 -12.20
CA GLY A 20 71.68 -1.97 -13.59
C GLY A 20 70.90 -3.08 -14.32
N HIS A 21 71.11 -4.34 -13.96
CA HIS A 21 70.42 -5.46 -14.61
C HIS A 21 68.98 -5.64 -14.13
N GLU A 22 68.68 -5.28 -12.87
CA GLU A 22 67.35 -5.46 -12.28
C GLU A 22 66.36 -4.37 -12.75
N GLU A 23 66.80 -3.11 -12.91
CA GLU A 23 65.95 -2.05 -13.50
C GLU A 23 65.63 -2.31 -14.97
N ILE A 24 66.57 -2.82 -15.77
CA ILE A 24 66.35 -3.13 -17.19
C ILE A 24 65.41 -4.33 -17.33
N GLU A 25 65.49 -5.34 -16.45
CA GLU A 25 64.61 -6.50 -16.48
C GLU A 25 63.20 -6.16 -15.96
N VAL A 26 63.07 -5.27 -14.97
CA VAL A 26 61.78 -4.76 -14.47
C VAL A 26 61.10 -3.87 -15.51
N VAL A 27 61.83 -2.96 -16.16
CA VAL A 27 61.30 -2.11 -17.26
C VAL A 27 60.90 -2.95 -18.47
N ASN A 28 61.72 -3.94 -18.86
CA ASN A 28 61.41 -4.83 -19.98
C ASN A 28 60.22 -5.76 -19.63
N LYS A 29 60.09 -6.20 -18.37
CA LYS A 29 58.92 -6.98 -17.91
C LYS A 29 57.66 -6.13 -17.80
N GLN A 30 57.76 -4.83 -17.47
CA GLN A 30 56.64 -3.90 -17.51
C GLN A 30 56.19 -3.62 -18.95
N GLN A 31 57.12 -3.36 -19.87
CA GLN A 31 56.82 -3.19 -21.30
C GLN A 31 56.21 -4.46 -21.90
N HIS A 32 56.71 -5.65 -21.54
CA HIS A 32 56.19 -6.92 -22.06
C HIS A 32 54.85 -7.36 -21.43
N ILE A 33 54.42 -6.73 -20.33
CA ILE A 33 53.08 -6.92 -19.72
C ILE A 33 52.08 -5.89 -20.27
N GLU A 34 52.52 -4.67 -20.61
CA GLU A 34 51.68 -3.64 -21.23
C GLU A 34 51.36 -3.96 -22.71
N ASP A 35 52.27 -4.61 -23.43
CA ASP A 35 52.08 -4.98 -24.84
C ASP A 35 51.25 -6.27 -25.08
N ALA A 36 50.75 -6.93 -24.03
CA ALA A 36 50.08 -8.23 -24.12
C ALA A 36 48.58 -8.24 -23.76
N VAL A 37 47.91 -7.08 -23.64
CA VAL A 37 46.43 -7.03 -23.58
C VAL A 37 45.91 -5.97 -24.53
N GLN A 38 45.91 -6.28 -25.82
CA GLN A 38 45.19 -5.52 -26.82
C GLN A 38 43.68 -5.67 -26.57
N TYR A 39 43.12 -4.79 -25.74
CA TYR A 39 41.68 -4.68 -25.57
C TYR A 39 41.08 -4.25 -26.93
N ASP A 40 40.17 -5.06 -27.46
CA ASP A 40 39.34 -4.64 -28.58
C ASP A 40 38.57 -3.38 -28.14
N GLU A 41 38.89 -2.25 -28.76
CA GLU A 41 38.32 -0.94 -28.43
C GLU A 41 36.80 -0.92 -28.62
N ALA A 42 36.26 -1.84 -29.42
CA ALA A 42 34.83 -2.08 -29.55
C ALA A 42 34.25 -2.83 -28.33
N GLU A 43 34.98 -3.78 -27.76
CA GLU A 43 34.59 -4.54 -26.58
C GLU A 43 34.63 -3.68 -25.31
N ALA A 44 35.68 -2.87 -25.13
CA ALA A 44 35.78 -1.90 -24.03
C ALA A 44 34.60 -0.90 -24.05
N ARG A 45 34.25 -0.36 -25.22
CA ARG A 45 33.07 0.52 -25.39
C ARG A 45 31.73 -0.18 -25.14
N ARG A 46 31.65 -1.49 -25.35
CA ARG A 46 30.45 -2.29 -25.05
C ARG A 46 30.30 -2.53 -23.55
N ILE A 47 31.42 -2.80 -22.86
CA ILE A 47 31.46 -2.98 -21.41
C ILE A 47 31.12 -1.67 -20.70
N LEU A 48 31.76 -0.56 -21.09
CA LEU A 48 31.48 0.77 -20.52
C LEU A 48 30.00 1.16 -20.66
N ARG A 49 29.41 1.01 -21.86
CA ARG A 49 27.96 1.24 -22.04
C ARG A 49 27.11 0.39 -21.10
N LYS A 50 27.49 -0.87 -20.88
CA LYS A 50 26.75 -1.79 -20.01
C LYS A 50 26.86 -1.42 -18.53
N VAL A 51 28.00 -0.87 -18.12
CA VAL A 51 28.22 -0.28 -16.79
C VAL A 51 27.41 1.01 -16.66
N ASP A 52 27.49 1.92 -17.64
CA ASP A 52 26.74 3.18 -17.64
C ASP A 52 25.23 2.95 -17.54
N TYR A 53 24.67 2.00 -18.30
CA TYR A 53 23.23 1.73 -18.25
C TYR A 53 22.75 1.03 -16.98
N ARG A 54 23.62 0.37 -16.22
CA ARG A 54 23.22 -0.43 -15.04
C ARG A 54 23.63 0.20 -13.71
N VAL A 55 24.82 0.77 -13.66
CA VAL A 55 25.44 1.29 -12.44
C VAL A 55 25.10 2.77 -12.25
N VAL A 56 25.19 3.59 -13.31
CA VAL A 56 24.99 5.05 -13.18
C VAL A 56 23.55 5.37 -12.73
N PRO A 57 22.46 4.88 -13.35
CA PRO A 57 21.10 5.15 -12.87
C PRO A 57 20.88 4.73 -11.42
N LEU A 58 21.42 3.57 -11.03
CA LEU A 58 21.30 3.06 -9.67
C LEU A 58 22.00 3.96 -8.66
N LEU A 59 23.23 4.39 -8.96
CA LEU A 59 23.99 5.32 -8.13
C LEU A 59 23.34 6.70 -8.09
N THR A 60 22.75 7.17 -9.19
CA THR A 60 22.02 8.45 -9.25
C THR A 60 20.80 8.43 -8.35
N ILE A 61 20.00 7.35 -8.38
CA ILE A 61 18.83 7.19 -7.51
C ILE A 61 19.28 7.10 -6.04
N MET A 62 20.32 6.31 -5.77
CA MET A 62 20.91 6.19 -4.44
C MET A 62 21.37 7.54 -3.88
N TYR A 63 22.05 8.33 -4.72
CA TYR A 63 22.50 9.67 -4.37
C TYR A 63 21.34 10.65 -4.14
N LEU A 64 20.29 10.57 -4.97
CA LEU A 64 19.08 11.39 -4.81
C LEU A 64 18.39 11.11 -3.47
N ILE A 65 18.24 9.83 -3.11
CA ILE A 65 17.66 9.41 -1.83
C ILE A 65 18.50 9.95 -0.67
N ALA A 66 19.82 9.79 -0.72
CA ALA A 66 20.72 10.31 0.30
C ALA A 66 20.65 11.85 0.43
N PHE A 67 20.40 12.56 -0.67
CA PHE A 67 20.20 14.00 -0.64
C PHE A 67 18.87 14.40 0.01
N ILE A 68 17.79 13.68 -0.30
CA ILE A 68 16.47 13.88 0.34
C ILE A 68 16.58 13.67 1.85
N ASP A 69 17.31 12.63 2.28
CA ASP A 69 17.51 12.33 3.70
C ASP A 69 18.21 13.46 4.45
N ARG A 70 19.18 14.13 3.82
CA ARG A 70 19.86 15.30 4.39
C ARG A 70 18.92 16.51 4.51
N ALA A 71 18.00 16.68 3.56
CA ALA A 71 17.03 17.76 3.58
C ALA A 71 15.88 17.54 4.59
N ASN A 72 15.61 16.29 4.97
CA ASN A 72 14.48 15.93 5.83
C ASN A 72 14.46 16.66 7.18
N ILE A 73 15.61 16.83 7.86
CA ILE A 73 15.66 17.53 9.16
C ILE A 73 15.40 19.04 9.05
N GLY A 74 15.70 19.63 7.89
CA GLY A 74 15.37 21.04 7.58
C GLY A 74 13.88 21.20 7.28
N ASN A 75 13.32 20.30 6.48
CA ASN A 75 11.90 20.26 6.17
C ASN A 75 11.05 20.02 7.43
N ALA A 76 11.49 19.13 8.34
CA ALA A 76 10.82 18.87 9.61
C ALA A 76 10.78 20.11 10.53
N LYS A 77 11.85 20.91 10.54
CA LYS A 77 11.87 22.21 11.25
C LYS A 77 10.82 23.19 10.70
N ILE A 78 10.66 23.25 9.39
CA ILE A 78 9.63 24.10 8.73
C ILE A 78 8.23 23.55 9.00
N ALA A 79 8.07 22.22 9.06
CA ALA A 79 6.80 21.53 9.32
C ALA A 79 6.31 21.62 10.78
N GLY A 80 7.07 22.23 11.69
CA GLY A 80 6.62 22.50 13.07
C GLY A 80 7.27 21.65 14.16
N MET A 81 8.25 20.79 13.84
CA MET A 81 8.94 19.89 14.79
C MET A 81 9.48 20.62 16.04
N ASN A 82 9.95 21.86 15.89
CA ASN A 82 10.47 22.64 17.03
C ASN A 82 9.39 22.98 18.06
N GLY A 83 8.13 23.16 17.62
CA GLY A 83 7.00 23.45 18.51
C GLY A 83 6.47 22.19 19.20
N GLU A 84 6.47 21.05 18.51
CA GLU A 84 5.98 19.77 19.04
C GLU A 84 6.95 19.13 20.06
N LEU A 85 8.26 19.34 19.90
CA LEU A 85 9.29 18.83 20.82
C LEU A 85 9.80 19.88 21.83
N GLU A 86 9.16 21.06 21.90
CA GLU A 86 9.58 22.20 22.75
C GLU A 86 11.09 22.56 22.61
N LEU A 87 11.66 22.36 21.42
CA LEU A 87 13.08 22.56 21.20
C LEU A 87 13.42 24.05 21.10
N THR A 88 14.28 24.53 21.98
CA THR A 88 14.88 25.86 21.83
C THR A 88 15.80 25.90 20.61
N GLY A 89 15.92 27.04 19.92
CA GLY A 89 16.77 27.18 18.74
C GLY A 89 18.23 26.73 18.95
N ARG A 90 18.72 26.84 20.19
CA ARG A 90 20.04 26.32 20.60
C ARG A 90 20.10 24.79 20.62
N GLN A 91 19.07 24.11 21.13
CA GLN A 91 19.00 22.65 21.17
C GLN A 91 18.90 22.03 19.78
N TYR A 92 18.15 22.64 18.85
CA TYR A 92 18.11 22.20 17.45
C TYR A 92 19.50 22.20 16.80
N ASN A 93 20.27 23.28 17.00
CA ASN A 93 21.64 23.38 16.47
C ASN A 93 22.58 22.35 17.13
N ILE A 94 22.40 22.06 18.43
CA ILE A 94 23.17 21.00 19.10
C ILE A 94 22.88 19.63 18.47
N VAL A 95 21.61 19.27 18.24
CA VAL A 95 21.22 18.00 17.61
C VAL A 95 21.84 17.87 16.22
N LEU A 96 21.80 18.94 15.41
CA LEU A 96 22.43 18.97 14.10
C LEU A 96 23.96 18.79 14.18
N THR A 97 24.61 19.37 15.19
CA THR A 97 26.07 19.33 15.35
C THR A 97 26.55 17.98 15.87
N VAL A 98 25.79 17.35 16.78
CA VAL A 98 26.08 16.03 17.34
C VAL A 98 26.04 14.94 16.27
N PHE A 99 25.29 15.11 15.18
CA PHE A 99 25.31 14.19 14.03
C PHE A 99 26.64 14.19 13.27
N PHE A 100 27.31 15.35 13.15
CA PHE A 100 28.55 15.46 12.36
C PHE A 100 29.74 14.74 13.00
N ILE A 101 29.79 14.66 14.33
CA ILE A 101 30.89 14.04 15.08
C ILE A 101 31.03 12.54 14.77
N PRO A 102 30.00 11.69 14.94
CA PRO A 102 30.07 10.27 14.59
C PRO A 102 30.17 10.05 13.08
N TYR A 103 29.55 10.91 12.25
CA TYR A 103 29.67 10.81 10.79
C TYR A 103 31.13 10.97 10.33
N ALA A 104 31.83 11.98 10.84
CA ALA A 104 33.24 12.21 10.52
C ALA A 104 34.15 11.06 11.00
N LEU A 105 33.87 10.50 12.18
CA LEU A 105 34.65 9.38 12.72
C LEU A 105 34.44 8.08 11.94
N LEU A 106 33.23 7.85 11.42
CA LEU A 106 32.87 6.62 10.69
C LEU A 106 33.19 6.71 9.19
N GLU A 107 33.51 7.89 8.65
CA GLU A 107 33.89 8.08 7.26
C GLU A 107 35.15 7.26 6.88
N VAL A 108 36.19 7.32 7.73
CA VAL A 108 37.45 6.62 7.48
C VAL A 108 37.29 5.09 7.59
N PRO A 109 36.69 4.52 8.66
CA PRO A 109 36.38 3.10 8.75
C PRO A 109 35.48 2.60 7.61
N SER A 110 34.44 3.36 7.23
CA SER A 110 33.51 2.97 6.17
C SER A 110 34.22 2.81 4.82
N ASN A 111 35.13 3.73 4.49
CA ASN A 111 35.93 3.66 3.26
C ASN A 111 36.95 2.51 3.26
N ILE A 112 37.47 2.13 4.43
CA ILE A 112 38.34 0.95 4.57
C ILE A 112 37.54 -0.33 4.34
N ILE A 113 36.33 -0.44 4.91
CA ILE A 113 35.46 -1.61 4.73
C ILE A 113 35.00 -1.75 3.27
N LEU A 114 34.76 -0.63 2.57
CA LEU A 114 34.45 -0.64 1.14
C LEU A 114 35.60 -1.23 0.29
N LYS A 115 36.86 -1.08 0.73
CA LYS A 115 38.02 -1.72 0.06
C LYS A 115 38.14 -3.20 0.37
N LEU A 116 37.63 -3.65 1.52
CA LEU A 116 37.70 -5.05 1.97
C LEU A 116 36.51 -5.89 1.51
N THR A 117 35.40 -5.27 1.13
CA THR A 117 34.14 -5.94 0.77
C THR A 117 33.73 -5.63 -0.67
N ARG A 118 32.81 -6.44 -1.23
CA ARG A 118 32.28 -6.18 -2.58
C ARG A 118 31.38 -4.93 -2.54
N PRO A 119 31.66 -3.89 -3.35
CA PRO A 119 30.86 -2.65 -3.38
C PRO A 119 29.37 -2.89 -3.65
N SER A 120 29.05 -3.93 -4.43
CA SER A 120 27.67 -4.34 -4.74
C SER A 120 26.88 -4.86 -3.53
N ILE A 121 27.54 -5.19 -2.40
CA ILE A 121 26.89 -5.67 -1.17
C ILE A 121 26.97 -4.57 -0.10
N TRP A 122 28.10 -3.87 0.01
CA TRP A 122 28.29 -2.85 1.03
C TRP A 122 27.41 -1.61 0.81
N LEU A 123 27.31 -1.10 -0.43
CA LEU A 123 26.52 0.09 -0.75
C LEU A 123 25.00 -0.10 -0.47
N PRO A 124 24.36 -1.23 -0.84
CA PRO A 124 22.98 -1.50 -0.43
C PRO A 124 22.83 -1.75 1.08
N SER A 125 23.81 -2.36 1.73
CA SER A 125 23.74 -2.65 3.18
C SER A 125 23.77 -1.38 4.02
N ILE A 126 24.63 -0.41 3.68
CA ILE A 126 24.69 0.87 4.39
C ILE A 126 23.43 1.72 4.12
N MET A 127 22.89 1.66 2.91
CA MET A 127 21.60 2.26 2.56
C MET A 127 20.45 1.67 3.38
N LEU A 128 20.40 0.34 3.54
CA LEU A 128 19.38 -0.32 4.33
C LEU A 128 19.52 0.02 5.82
N ALA A 129 20.74 -0.02 6.36
CA ALA A 129 21.01 0.35 7.74
C ALA A 129 20.61 1.81 8.02
N TRP A 130 20.93 2.72 7.10
CA TRP A 130 20.54 4.13 7.20
C TRP A 130 19.02 4.32 7.10
N GLY A 131 18.36 3.62 6.18
CA GLY A 131 16.90 3.62 6.07
C GLY A 131 16.22 3.13 7.36
N ILE A 132 16.75 2.08 7.99
CA ILE A 132 16.26 1.60 9.29
C ILE A 132 16.42 2.70 10.36
N VAL A 133 17.59 3.35 10.44
CA VAL A 133 17.83 4.44 11.39
C VAL A 133 16.85 5.61 11.16
N LEU A 134 16.58 5.99 9.91
CA LEU A 134 15.59 7.03 9.59
C LEU A 134 14.17 6.64 10.02
N THR A 135 13.76 5.40 9.79
CA THR A 135 12.45 4.91 10.25
C THR A 135 12.34 4.89 11.77
N LEU A 136 13.40 4.47 12.47
CA LEU A 136 13.46 4.50 13.93
C LEU A 136 13.49 5.93 14.48
N MET A 137 14.15 6.86 13.79
CA MET A 137 14.17 8.29 14.14
C MET A 137 12.77 8.92 14.00
N GLY A 138 12.00 8.54 12.99
CA GLY A 138 10.58 8.92 12.87
C GLY A 138 9.68 8.29 13.94
N MET A 139 10.10 7.18 14.56
CA MET A 139 9.38 6.50 15.64
C MET A 139 9.85 6.93 17.05
N ALA A 140 10.94 7.68 17.16
CA ALA A 140 11.53 8.06 18.43
C ALA A 140 10.71 9.18 19.11
N ASN A 141 9.78 8.77 19.97
CA ASN A 141 9.10 9.55 21.02
C ASN A 141 8.42 10.86 20.61
N GLY A 142 7.20 10.73 20.09
CA GLY A 142 6.12 11.69 20.32
C GLY A 142 4.91 10.93 20.88
N ARG A 143 4.47 11.24 22.11
CA ARG A 143 3.10 10.90 22.53
C ARG A 143 2.18 11.71 21.60
N GLN A 144 1.39 11.01 20.79
CA GLN A 144 0.81 11.41 19.50
C GLN A 144 1.67 10.88 18.34
N THR A 145 1.32 9.70 17.84
CA THR A 145 1.74 9.28 16.50
C THR A 145 1.34 10.39 15.54
N PRO A 146 2.28 11.04 14.81
CA PRO A 146 1.90 12.00 13.79
C PRO A 146 0.96 11.29 12.82
N ALA A 147 -0.16 11.95 12.49
CA ALA A 147 -1.15 11.39 11.59
C ALA A 147 -0.44 10.91 10.31
N LEU A 148 -0.56 9.63 9.97
CA LEU A 148 0.11 9.10 8.76
C LEU A 148 -0.37 9.88 7.53
N SER A 149 0.49 10.04 6.53
CA SER A 149 0.08 10.63 5.26
C SER A 149 -1.09 9.84 4.62
N SER A 150 -1.85 10.47 3.73
CA SER A 150 -2.92 9.78 2.97
C SER A 150 -2.43 8.52 2.25
N PHE A 151 -1.19 8.55 1.74
CA PHE A 151 -0.55 7.37 1.16
C PHE A 151 -0.24 6.30 2.21
N GLY A 152 0.28 6.68 3.38
CA GLY A 152 0.51 5.76 4.50
C GLY A 152 -0.77 5.08 4.97
N ASN A 153 -1.87 5.83 5.08
CA ASN A 153 -3.19 5.28 5.38
C ASN A 153 -3.67 4.29 4.31
N TYR A 154 -3.47 4.61 3.03
CA TYR A 154 -3.83 3.73 1.91
C TYR A 154 -3.05 2.40 1.94
N ILE A 155 -1.75 2.44 2.19
CA ILE A 155 -0.93 1.23 2.32
C ILE A 155 -1.32 0.42 3.56
N LEU A 156 -1.61 1.10 4.68
CA LEU A 156 -2.01 0.44 5.92
C LEU A 156 -3.33 -0.30 5.76
N ILE A 157 -4.33 0.30 5.11
CA ILE A 157 -5.61 -0.40 4.90
C ILE A 157 -5.48 -1.58 3.94
N HIS A 158 -4.66 -1.47 2.89
CA HIS A 158 -4.33 -2.60 2.02
C HIS A 158 -3.71 -3.76 2.80
N ARG A 159 -2.74 -3.46 3.67
CA ARG A 159 -2.14 -4.46 4.53
C ARG A 159 -3.16 -5.13 5.45
N LEU A 160 -4.11 -4.38 6.03
CA LEU A 160 -5.16 -4.94 6.87
C LEU A 160 -6.11 -5.85 6.07
N VAL A 161 -6.53 -5.43 4.87
CA VAL A 161 -7.34 -6.26 3.96
C VAL A 161 -6.61 -7.56 3.59
N GLN A 162 -5.31 -7.48 3.27
CA GLN A 162 -4.48 -8.65 3.00
C GLN A 162 -4.36 -9.56 4.22
N GLN A 163 -4.18 -8.99 5.42
CA GLN A 163 -4.09 -9.75 6.66
C GLN A 163 -5.39 -10.49 6.97
N ILE A 164 -6.55 -9.88 6.74
CA ILE A 164 -7.86 -10.54 6.85
C ILE A 164 -7.95 -11.70 5.86
N PHE A 165 -7.55 -11.49 4.61
CA PHE A 165 -7.55 -12.54 3.58
C PHE A 165 -6.66 -13.72 3.98
N PHE A 166 -5.41 -13.48 4.38
CA PHE A 166 -4.50 -14.55 4.79
C PHE A 166 -4.96 -15.26 6.06
N ALA A 167 -5.57 -14.53 7.00
CA ALA A 167 -6.15 -15.14 8.20
C ALA A 167 -7.25 -16.14 7.80
N ARG A 168 -8.16 -15.77 6.90
CA ARG A 168 -9.18 -16.70 6.38
C ARG A 168 -8.60 -17.88 5.62
N GLN A 169 -7.68 -17.61 4.68
CA GLN A 169 -7.05 -18.65 3.88
C GLN A 169 -6.29 -19.67 4.75
N SER A 170 -5.70 -19.21 5.87
CA SER A 170 -5.05 -20.10 6.81
C SER A 170 -6.03 -21.06 7.50
N MET A 171 -7.28 -20.67 7.73
CA MET A 171 -8.30 -21.57 8.31
C MET A 171 -8.72 -22.66 7.34
N ILE A 172 -8.89 -22.31 6.07
CA ILE A 172 -9.22 -23.26 4.98
C ILE A 172 -8.12 -24.33 4.86
N LEU A 173 -6.85 -23.93 5.01
CA LEU A 173 -5.71 -24.85 4.92
C LEU A 173 -5.66 -25.88 6.07
N PHE A 174 -6.31 -25.61 7.20
CA PHE A 174 -6.32 -26.46 8.40
C PHE A 174 -7.68 -27.13 8.66
N ASP A 175 -8.48 -27.36 7.60
CA ASP A 175 -9.71 -28.17 7.62
C ASP A 175 -10.84 -27.59 8.51
N ALA A 176 -10.91 -26.26 8.62
CA ALA A 176 -12.11 -25.59 9.10
C ALA A 176 -13.18 -25.60 8.00
N ASP A 177 -14.45 -25.78 8.38
CA ASP A 177 -15.61 -25.64 7.49
C ASP A 177 -15.46 -24.33 6.67
N ASP A 178 -15.75 -24.35 5.36
CA ASP A 178 -15.48 -23.22 4.44
C ASP A 178 -16.14 -21.90 4.92
N ASP A 179 -17.23 -22.00 5.69
CA ASP A 179 -17.99 -20.88 6.24
C ASP A 179 -17.70 -20.58 7.73
N ALA A 180 -16.68 -21.22 8.33
CA ALA A 180 -16.38 -21.04 9.75
C ALA A 180 -15.94 -19.59 10.07
N PRO A 181 -16.45 -18.99 11.16
CA PRO A 181 -16.02 -17.67 11.58
C PRO A 181 -14.56 -17.67 12.04
N LEU A 182 -13.87 -16.54 11.85
CA LEU A 182 -12.51 -16.34 12.36
C LEU A 182 -12.45 -16.53 13.89
N PRO A 183 -11.32 -16.98 14.46
CA PRO A 183 -11.21 -17.15 15.90
C PRO A 183 -11.47 -15.81 16.60
N PRO A 184 -12.22 -15.79 17.71
CA PRO A 184 -12.67 -14.55 18.33
C PRO A 184 -11.51 -13.62 18.71
N GLN A 185 -10.39 -14.18 19.16
CA GLN A 185 -9.18 -13.42 19.47
C GLN A 185 -8.55 -12.75 18.23
N ALA A 186 -8.57 -13.42 17.07
CA ALA A 186 -8.05 -12.86 15.83
C ALA A 186 -8.99 -11.76 15.31
N MET A 187 -10.30 -11.97 15.43
CA MET A 187 -11.32 -11.00 15.06
C MET A 187 -11.20 -9.72 15.88
N GLU A 188 -11.08 -9.82 17.21
CA GLU A 188 -10.92 -8.67 18.11
C GLU A 188 -9.64 -7.85 17.81
N ARG A 189 -8.54 -8.54 17.49
CA ARG A 189 -7.28 -7.89 17.10
C ARG A 189 -7.41 -7.12 15.78
N LEU A 190 -8.05 -7.72 14.78
CA LEU A 190 -8.25 -7.11 13.47
C LEU A 190 -9.23 -5.94 13.54
N GLU A 191 -10.30 -6.07 14.33
CA GLU A 191 -11.25 -4.99 14.59
C GLU A 191 -10.58 -3.82 15.31
N SER A 192 -9.78 -4.11 16.35
CA SER A 192 -8.99 -3.08 17.04
C SER A 192 -8.03 -2.34 16.09
N ALA A 193 -7.42 -3.07 15.14
CA ALA A 193 -6.55 -2.48 14.13
C ALA A 193 -7.31 -1.60 13.14
N LEU A 194 -8.52 -1.99 12.73
CA LEU A 194 -9.41 -1.16 11.90
C LEU A 194 -9.87 0.10 12.63
N CYS A 195 -10.23 0.00 13.91
CA CYS A 195 -10.56 1.17 14.73
C CYS A 195 -9.34 2.12 14.88
N ALA A 196 -8.14 1.57 15.06
CA ALA A 196 -6.92 2.38 15.09
C ALA A 196 -6.66 3.08 13.75
N TRP A 197 -6.88 2.37 12.64
CA TRP A 197 -6.79 2.94 11.30
C TRP A 197 -7.79 4.09 11.11
N GLN A 198 -9.05 3.91 11.52
CA GLN A 198 -10.08 4.95 11.40
C GLN A 198 -9.70 6.21 12.19
N ARG A 199 -9.24 6.06 13.44
CA ARG A 199 -8.81 7.21 14.25
C ARG A 199 -7.64 7.97 13.60
N ASN A 200 -6.70 7.24 13.01
CA ASN A 200 -5.58 7.86 12.30
C ASN A 200 -6.01 8.52 10.98
N TRP A 201 -6.96 7.91 10.26
CA TRP A 201 -7.61 8.49 9.09
C TRP A 201 -8.24 9.83 9.44
N GLU A 202 -9.06 9.88 10.49
CA GLU A 202 -9.74 11.10 10.96
C GLU A 202 -8.75 12.18 11.42
N ALA A 203 -7.59 11.80 11.94
CA ALA A 203 -6.54 12.74 12.35
C ALA A 203 -5.73 13.34 11.18
N THR A 204 -5.81 12.76 9.98
CA THR A 204 -5.01 13.17 8.82
C THR A 204 -5.67 14.35 8.10
N LYS A 205 -4.93 15.44 7.88
CA LYS A 205 -5.46 16.69 7.28
C LYS A 205 -6.00 16.53 5.85
N ASP A 206 -5.46 15.59 5.10
CA ASP A 206 -5.83 15.31 3.70
C ASP A 206 -6.97 14.29 3.57
N SER A 207 -7.55 13.85 4.69
CA SER A 207 -8.67 12.90 4.70
C SER A 207 -9.94 13.57 4.22
N SER A 208 -10.47 13.07 3.11
CA SER A 208 -11.75 13.50 2.58
C SER A 208 -12.58 12.31 2.10
N LEU A 209 -13.89 12.42 2.30
CA LEU A 209 -14.89 11.53 1.69
C LEU A 209 -15.38 12.05 0.34
N ASP A 210 -15.01 13.29 -0.01
CA ASP A 210 -15.38 13.92 -1.27
C ASP A 210 -14.44 13.45 -2.40
N PRO A 211 -14.97 12.83 -3.47
CA PRO A 211 -14.19 12.43 -4.65
C PRO A 211 -13.45 13.60 -5.32
N LEU A 212 -13.93 14.83 -5.13
CA LEU A 212 -13.41 16.04 -5.76
C LEU A 212 -12.41 16.80 -4.87
N ALA A 213 -12.14 16.31 -3.65
CA ALA A 213 -11.25 17.00 -2.74
C ALA A 213 -9.78 17.00 -3.22
N PRO A 214 -9.02 18.08 -2.96
CA PRO A 214 -7.63 18.22 -3.40
C PRO A 214 -6.67 17.19 -2.78
N GLY A 215 -7.07 16.51 -1.69
CA GLY A 215 -6.33 15.39 -1.06
C GLY A 215 -6.26 14.12 -1.93
N GLY A 216 -6.90 14.11 -3.10
CA GLY A 216 -6.71 13.12 -4.16
C GLY A 216 -7.52 11.83 -3.99
N PRO A 217 -7.56 10.97 -5.03
CA PRO A 217 -8.37 9.75 -5.06
C PRO A 217 -7.90 8.65 -4.08
N LEU A 218 -6.68 8.78 -3.55
CA LEU A 218 -6.11 7.85 -2.57
C LEU A 218 -6.92 7.81 -1.28
N SER A 219 -7.35 8.98 -0.80
CA SER A 219 -8.13 9.12 0.42
C SER A 219 -9.47 8.40 0.31
N PHE A 220 -10.17 8.70 -0.78
CA PHE A 220 -11.42 8.10 -1.17
C PHE A 220 -11.32 6.57 -1.33
N ASN A 221 -10.28 6.08 -2.02
CA ASN A 221 -10.05 4.65 -2.18
C ASN A 221 -9.72 3.95 -0.85
N ALA A 222 -9.01 4.62 0.07
CA ALA A 222 -8.69 4.05 1.37
C ALA A 222 -9.97 3.80 2.19
N THR A 223 -10.94 4.73 2.15
CA THR A 223 -12.23 4.52 2.80
C THR A 223 -13.07 3.42 2.16
N ALA A 224 -12.95 3.20 0.85
CA ALA A 224 -13.59 2.08 0.16
C ALA A 224 -13.02 0.73 0.63
N LEU A 225 -11.70 0.63 0.75
CA LEU A 225 -11.02 -0.56 1.29
C LEU A 225 -11.32 -0.79 2.76
N PHE A 226 -11.52 0.27 3.53
CA PHE A 226 -11.94 0.17 4.93
C PHE A 226 -13.31 -0.50 5.09
N LYS A 227 -14.29 -0.07 4.29
CA LYS A 227 -15.62 -0.72 4.24
C LYS A 227 -15.50 -2.19 3.85
N LEU A 228 -14.67 -2.48 2.85
CA LEU A 228 -14.39 -3.84 2.40
C LEU A 228 -13.78 -4.70 3.51
N ALA A 229 -12.85 -4.14 4.29
CA ALA A 229 -12.21 -4.84 5.39
C ALA A 229 -13.23 -5.27 6.46
N TYR A 230 -14.18 -4.40 6.82
CA TYR A 230 -15.27 -4.76 7.74
C TYR A 230 -16.16 -5.88 7.21
N ILE A 231 -16.55 -5.82 5.92
CA ILE A 231 -17.34 -6.89 5.29
C ILE A 231 -16.58 -8.22 5.37
N ARG A 232 -15.31 -8.21 4.94
CA ARG A 232 -14.47 -9.42 4.91
C ARG A 232 -14.07 -9.92 6.29
N LEU A 233 -14.07 -9.07 7.31
CA LEU A 233 -13.81 -9.53 8.68
C LEU A 233 -14.94 -10.46 9.17
N HIS A 234 -16.18 -10.21 8.75
CA HIS A 234 -17.35 -10.97 9.22
C HIS A 234 -17.92 -11.95 8.21
N THR A 235 -17.60 -11.84 6.92
CA THR A 235 -18.12 -12.71 5.86
C THR A 235 -17.04 -13.10 4.85
N ASP A 236 -17.16 -14.29 4.28
CA ASP A 236 -16.34 -14.70 3.14
C ASP A 236 -17.20 -14.88 1.88
N LEU A 237 -17.38 -13.78 1.14
CA LEU A 237 -18.07 -13.79 -0.14
C LEU A 237 -17.15 -14.15 -1.32
N GLY A 238 -15.85 -14.42 -1.06
CA GLY A 238 -14.84 -14.69 -2.09
C GLY A 238 -15.24 -15.82 -3.04
N PRO A 239 -15.59 -17.03 -2.55
CA PRO A 239 -15.97 -18.18 -3.39
C PRO A 239 -17.20 -17.91 -4.28
N TYR A 240 -18.11 -17.07 -3.81
CA TYR A 240 -19.39 -16.80 -4.46
C TYR A 240 -19.35 -15.63 -5.44
N ARG A 241 -18.20 -14.96 -5.61
CA ARG A 241 -18.07 -13.82 -6.51
C ARG A 241 -17.87 -14.20 -7.96
N ARG A 242 -17.20 -15.34 -8.25
CA ARG A 242 -16.92 -15.91 -9.59
C ARG A 242 -16.62 -14.90 -10.72
N LEU A 243 -16.04 -13.73 -10.42
CA LEU A 243 -15.81 -12.63 -11.39
C LEU A 243 -14.85 -13.03 -12.52
N GLU A 244 -14.04 -14.06 -12.30
CA GLU A 244 -13.15 -14.64 -13.30
C GLU A 244 -13.90 -15.18 -14.52
N THR A 245 -15.15 -15.62 -14.34
CA THR A 245 -15.99 -16.15 -15.43
C THR A 245 -16.41 -15.08 -16.42
N ARG A 246 -16.49 -13.82 -15.97
CA ARG A 246 -17.02 -12.66 -16.73
C ARG A 246 -18.43 -12.88 -17.30
N ASP A 247 -19.16 -13.88 -16.81
CA ASP A 247 -20.54 -14.17 -17.19
C ASP A 247 -21.49 -13.66 -16.10
N PRO A 248 -22.33 -12.64 -16.38
CA PRO A 248 -23.27 -12.09 -15.40
C PRO A 248 -24.21 -13.15 -14.81
N GLY A 249 -24.62 -14.14 -15.61
CA GLY A 249 -25.54 -15.19 -15.16
C GLY A 249 -24.90 -16.14 -14.15
N ALA A 250 -23.69 -16.63 -14.45
CA ALA A 250 -22.94 -17.48 -13.53
C ALA A 250 -22.60 -16.77 -12.21
N ILE A 251 -22.25 -15.49 -12.26
CA ILE A 251 -21.94 -14.70 -11.06
C ILE A 251 -23.21 -14.51 -10.21
N ALA A 252 -24.33 -14.10 -10.83
CA ALA A 252 -25.58 -13.90 -10.12
C ALA A 252 -26.08 -15.19 -9.43
N GLN A 253 -25.99 -16.33 -10.14
CA GLN A 253 -26.34 -17.64 -9.56
C GLN A 253 -25.43 -18.01 -8.39
N ALA A 254 -24.12 -17.80 -8.51
CA ALA A 254 -23.17 -18.07 -7.44
C ALA A 254 -23.48 -17.25 -6.19
N PHE A 255 -23.82 -15.98 -6.37
CA PHE A 255 -24.27 -15.12 -5.27
C PHE A 255 -25.59 -15.60 -4.65
N CYS A 256 -26.58 -16.00 -5.47
CA CYS A 256 -27.84 -16.54 -4.97
C CYS A 256 -27.62 -17.81 -4.11
N THR A 257 -26.69 -18.67 -4.50
CA THR A 257 -26.32 -19.87 -3.74
C THR A 257 -25.50 -19.59 -2.47
N ALA A 258 -24.97 -18.38 -2.30
CA ALA A 258 -24.19 -18.04 -1.12
C ALA A 258 -25.01 -18.17 0.18
N PRO A 259 -24.41 -18.65 1.28
CA PRO A 259 -25.09 -18.88 2.55
C PRO A 259 -25.64 -17.58 3.14
N LEU A 260 -26.65 -17.71 4.01
CA LEU A 260 -27.16 -16.60 4.81
C LEU A 260 -26.13 -16.17 5.86
N LEU A 261 -26.20 -14.91 6.28
CA LEU A 261 -25.24 -14.36 7.23
C LEU A 261 -25.55 -14.81 8.66
N GLN A 262 -24.50 -14.99 9.47
CA GLN A 262 -24.67 -15.16 10.90
C GLN A 262 -24.96 -13.81 11.57
N ARG A 263 -26.14 -13.67 12.19
CA ARG A 263 -26.55 -12.46 12.91
C ARG A 263 -25.57 -12.17 14.05
N SER A 264 -24.93 -11.00 14.03
CA SER A 264 -23.98 -10.56 15.05
C SER A 264 -23.81 -9.03 15.03
N THR A 265 -23.34 -8.46 16.14
CA THR A 265 -23.05 -7.01 16.25
C THR A 265 -21.95 -6.57 15.29
N GLY A 266 -20.96 -7.43 15.00
CA GLY A 266 -19.93 -7.17 13.99
C GLY A 266 -20.51 -7.04 12.58
N VAL A 267 -21.44 -7.93 12.22
CA VAL A 267 -22.18 -7.83 10.94
C VAL A 267 -23.00 -6.54 10.89
N ASN A 268 -23.69 -6.15 11.97
CA ASN A 268 -24.43 -4.89 12.04
C ASN A 268 -23.53 -3.67 11.78
N ARG A 269 -22.31 -3.65 12.32
CA ARG A 269 -21.31 -2.60 12.04
C ARG A 269 -20.91 -2.56 10.56
N ALA A 270 -20.65 -3.72 9.95
CA ALA A 270 -20.34 -3.80 8.52
C ALA A 270 -21.53 -3.33 7.65
N VAL A 271 -22.77 -3.59 8.07
CA VAL A 271 -23.99 -3.12 7.38
C VAL A 271 -24.10 -1.61 7.45
N LEU A 272 -23.82 -1.01 8.62
CA LEU A 272 -23.81 0.45 8.77
C LEU A 272 -22.83 1.11 7.80
N HIS A 273 -21.59 0.60 7.73
CA HIS A 273 -20.56 1.11 6.81
C HIS A 273 -20.97 0.97 5.34
N SER A 274 -21.56 -0.16 4.98
CA SER A 274 -21.99 -0.44 3.61
C SER A 274 -23.22 0.40 3.22
N GLY A 275 -24.16 0.61 4.14
CA GLY A 275 -25.31 1.50 3.97
C GLY A 275 -24.90 2.96 3.80
N HIS A 276 -23.91 3.43 4.57
CA HIS A 276 -23.32 4.76 4.37
C HIS A 276 -22.59 4.87 3.02
N SER A 277 -22.03 3.78 2.49
CA SER A 277 -21.47 3.77 1.13
C SER A 277 -22.53 4.06 0.08
N LEU A 278 -23.74 3.50 0.24
CA LEU A 278 -24.85 3.67 -0.68
C LEU A 278 -25.53 5.04 -0.53
N SER A 279 -25.57 5.61 0.68
CA SER A 279 -26.21 6.91 0.92
C SER A 279 -25.51 8.06 0.18
N ILE A 280 -24.19 7.99 0.00
CA ILE A 280 -23.41 9.01 -0.71
C ILE A 280 -23.88 9.17 -2.18
N PRO A 281 -23.82 8.13 -3.04
CA PRO A 281 -24.27 8.24 -4.42
C PRO A 281 -25.78 8.48 -4.55
N VAL A 282 -26.59 7.95 -3.62
CA VAL A 282 -28.04 8.21 -3.60
C VAL A 282 -28.34 9.69 -3.37
N ARG A 283 -27.71 10.32 -2.38
CA ARG A 283 -27.90 11.75 -2.07
C ARG A 283 -27.41 12.70 -3.15
N ILE A 284 -26.34 12.32 -3.85
CA ILE A 284 -25.83 13.07 -5.01
C ILE A 284 -26.77 12.92 -6.22
N GLY A 285 -27.52 11.81 -6.29
CA GLY A 285 -28.33 11.42 -7.43
C GLY A 285 -27.65 10.28 -8.17
N ILE A 286 -28.17 9.06 -8.00
CA ILE A 286 -27.48 7.85 -8.45
C ILE A 286 -27.32 7.78 -9.99
N GLU A 287 -28.31 8.29 -10.74
CA GLU A 287 -28.20 8.41 -12.19
C GLU A 287 -27.17 9.46 -12.62
N PHE A 288 -27.08 10.56 -11.88
CA PHE A 288 -26.07 11.59 -12.13
C PHE A 288 -24.66 11.03 -11.89
N VAL A 289 -24.45 10.32 -10.79
CA VAL A 289 -23.19 9.63 -10.47
C VAL A 289 -22.81 8.65 -11.57
N ALA A 290 -23.75 7.79 -11.99
CA ALA A 290 -23.50 6.81 -13.05
C ALA A 290 -23.00 7.45 -14.34
N ARG A 291 -23.58 8.60 -14.74
CA ARG A 291 -23.25 9.26 -16.01
C ARG A 291 -21.99 10.14 -15.95
N THR A 292 -21.61 10.65 -14.78
CA THR A 292 -20.59 11.72 -14.68
C THR A 292 -19.29 11.31 -13.98
N GLN A 293 -19.30 10.26 -13.16
CA GLN A 293 -18.17 9.95 -12.25
C GLN A 293 -17.15 8.95 -12.78
N THR A 294 -17.19 8.65 -14.08
CA THR A 294 -16.36 7.62 -14.73
C THR A 294 -14.86 7.93 -14.72
N LEU A 295 -14.48 9.21 -14.54
CA LEU A 295 -13.09 9.65 -14.40
C LEU A 295 -12.57 9.68 -12.95
N HIS A 296 -13.46 9.69 -11.96
CA HIS A 296 -13.08 9.80 -10.54
C HIS A 296 -13.17 8.46 -9.80
N TRP A 297 -14.00 7.53 -10.28
CA TRP A 297 -14.18 6.23 -9.66
C TRP A 297 -13.11 5.25 -10.10
N SER A 298 -12.28 4.83 -9.14
CA SER A 298 -11.30 3.77 -9.37
C SER A 298 -11.99 2.40 -9.46
N ILE A 299 -11.34 1.45 -10.14
CA ILE A 299 -11.76 0.04 -10.14
C ILE A 299 -11.86 -0.54 -8.72
N VAL A 300 -11.03 -0.06 -7.79
CA VAL A 300 -11.07 -0.47 -6.38
C VAL A 300 -12.42 -0.07 -5.76
N HIS A 301 -12.86 1.16 -6.00
CA HIS A 301 -14.14 1.65 -5.47
C HIS A 301 -15.32 0.85 -6.02
N SER A 302 -15.31 0.57 -7.33
CA SER A 302 -16.32 -0.27 -7.97
C SER A 302 -16.40 -1.68 -7.37
N LEU A 303 -15.27 -2.35 -7.15
CA LEU A 303 -15.24 -3.68 -6.55
C LEU A 303 -15.68 -3.67 -5.09
N CYS A 304 -15.31 -2.63 -4.33
CA CYS A 304 -15.80 -2.46 -2.96
C CYS A 304 -17.32 -2.25 -2.91
N ASN A 305 -17.86 -1.44 -3.83
CA ASN A 305 -19.28 -1.16 -3.91
C ASN A 305 -20.11 -2.38 -4.34
N LEU A 306 -19.57 -3.21 -5.23
CA LEU A 306 -20.13 -4.53 -5.53
C LEU A 306 -20.25 -5.36 -4.25
N GLU A 307 -19.17 -5.53 -3.48
CA GLU A 307 -19.22 -6.30 -2.22
C GLU A 307 -20.18 -5.69 -1.21
N CYS A 308 -20.23 -4.35 -1.08
CA CYS A 308 -21.21 -3.67 -0.24
C CYS A 308 -22.65 -4.00 -0.66
N GLY A 309 -22.96 -3.95 -1.95
CA GLY A 309 -24.30 -4.24 -2.48
C GLY A 309 -24.74 -5.68 -2.23
N LEU A 310 -23.87 -6.64 -2.57
CA LEU A 310 -24.10 -8.07 -2.33
C LEU A 310 -24.26 -8.38 -0.84
N PHE A 311 -23.40 -7.79 0.00
CA PHE A 311 -23.46 -7.96 1.45
C PHE A 311 -24.76 -7.39 2.06
N LEU A 312 -25.18 -6.17 1.68
CA LEU A 312 -26.48 -5.63 2.15
C LEU A 312 -27.64 -6.51 1.73
N ALA A 313 -27.64 -7.00 0.49
CA ALA A 313 -28.71 -7.85 -0.02
C ALA A 313 -28.79 -9.17 0.76
N LYS A 314 -27.65 -9.81 1.07
CA LYS A 314 -27.60 -11.02 1.91
C LYS A 314 -28.01 -10.74 3.35
N TRP A 315 -27.64 -9.59 3.91
CA TRP A 315 -28.13 -9.20 5.23
C TRP A 315 -29.65 -9.02 5.26
N LEU A 316 -30.23 -8.33 4.27
CA LEU A 316 -31.69 -8.17 4.16
C LEU A 316 -32.42 -9.52 3.98
N GLN A 317 -31.85 -10.45 3.19
CA GLN A 317 -32.38 -11.83 3.10
C GLN A 317 -32.33 -12.56 4.46
N THR A 318 -31.24 -12.38 5.20
CA THR A 318 -31.06 -12.97 6.54
C THR A 318 -32.12 -12.44 7.50
N ILE A 319 -32.36 -11.13 7.49
CA ILE A 319 -33.42 -10.49 8.29
C ILE A 319 -34.81 -10.94 7.85
N ALA A 320 -35.07 -11.07 6.54
CA ALA A 320 -36.33 -11.58 6.03
C ALA A 320 -36.56 -13.04 6.47
N HIS A 321 -35.52 -13.88 6.48
CA HIS A 321 -35.61 -15.25 6.96
C HIS A 321 -35.88 -15.32 8.48
N ALA A 322 -35.23 -14.46 9.27
CA ALA A 322 -35.49 -14.33 10.70
C ALA A 322 -36.95 -13.92 10.98
N LEU A 323 -37.46 -12.92 10.24
CA LEU A 323 -38.85 -12.48 10.33
C LEU A 323 -39.84 -13.59 9.93
N ALA A 324 -39.54 -14.39 8.91
CA ALA A 324 -40.38 -15.52 8.50
C ALA A 324 -40.46 -16.62 9.58
N ARG A 325 -39.44 -16.73 10.42
CA ARG A 325 -39.39 -17.63 11.58
C ARG A 325 -39.97 -17.01 12.86
N ASN A 326 -40.51 -15.80 12.79
CA ASN A 326 -40.95 -15.01 13.94
C ASN A 326 -39.86 -14.77 14.99
N GLU A 327 -38.60 -14.68 14.57
CA GLU A 327 -37.52 -14.26 15.47
C GLU A 327 -37.60 -12.75 15.74
N VAL A 328 -37.29 -12.36 16.97
CA VAL A 328 -37.25 -10.94 17.36
C VAL A 328 -36.00 -10.28 16.75
N LEU A 329 -36.19 -9.09 16.19
CA LEU A 329 -35.09 -8.26 15.70
C LEU A 329 -34.50 -7.45 16.84
N ASP A 330 -33.18 -7.30 16.83
CA ASP A 330 -32.48 -6.43 17.77
C ASP A 330 -32.78 -4.95 17.47
N ASP A 331 -32.56 -4.09 18.46
CA ASP A 331 -32.72 -2.64 18.32
C ASP A 331 -31.78 -2.08 17.24
N GLU A 332 -30.55 -2.59 17.17
CA GLU A 332 -29.57 -2.25 16.13
C GLU A 332 -30.07 -2.63 14.73
N GLU A 333 -30.57 -3.87 14.56
CA GLU A 333 -31.08 -4.36 13.27
C GLU A 333 -32.29 -3.55 12.82
N THR A 334 -33.18 -3.23 13.76
CA THR A 334 -34.36 -2.39 13.51
C THR A 334 -33.94 -0.99 13.07
N GLN A 335 -32.93 -0.41 13.71
CA GLN A 335 -32.40 0.90 13.35
C GLN A 335 -31.73 0.88 11.96
N LEU A 336 -30.97 -0.18 11.64
CA LEU A 336 -30.36 -0.35 10.33
C LEU A 336 -31.41 -0.49 9.22
N LEU A 337 -32.49 -1.23 9.45
CA LEU A 337 -33.63 -1.31 8.52
C LEU A 337 -34.24 0.06 8.26
N ARG A 338 -34.40 0.91 9.29
CA ARG A 338 -34.91 2.28 9.13
C ARG A 338 -33.96 3.14 8.29
N ILE A 339 -32.65 3.06 8.54
CA ILE A 339 -31.63 3.79 7.77
C ILE A 339 -31.69 3.38 6.30
N ILE A 340 -31.68 2.09 6.00
CA ILE A 340 -31.73 1.59 4.62
C ILE A 340 -33.07 1.97 3.96
N THR A 341 -34.17 1.89 4.69
CA THR A 341 -35.49 2.34 4.20
C THR A 341 -35.46 3.83 3.84
N SER A 342 -34.83 4.67 4.67
CA SER A 342 -34.68 6.11 4.39
C SER A 342 -33.90 6.34 3.12
N ILE A 343 -32.79 5.63 2.93
CA ILE A 343 -31.94 5.75 1.72
C ILE A 343 -32.76 5.37 0.48
N ILE A 344 -33.50 4.26 0.49
CA ILE A 344 -34.29 3.87 -0.69
C ILE A 344 -35.45 4.84 -0.94
N ASN A 345 -36.04 5.41 0.12
CA ASN A 345 -37.12 6.38 0.00
C ASN A 345 -36.70 7.70 -0.67
N GLU A 346 -35.40 8.04 -0.66
CA GLU A 346 -34.81 9.18 -1.38
C GLU A 346 -34.68 8.91 -2.90
N THR A 347 -35.02 7.71 -3.38
CA THR A 347 -34.90 7.30 -4.79
C THR A 347 -36.25 7.04 -5.44
N ASP A 348 -36.26 6.88 -6.76
CA ASP A 348 -37.46 6.56 -7.54
C ASP A 348 -38.06 5.17 -7.24
N LEU A 349 -37.37 4.34 -6.45
CA LEU A 349 -37.84 3.01 -6.00
C LEU A 349 -38.70 3.09 -4.71
N SER A 350 -38.87 4.29 -4.14
CA SER A 350 -39.74 4.60 -3.00
C SER A 350 -41.17 4.00 -3.08
N PRO A 351 -41.94 4.14 -4.19
CA PRO A 351 -43.33 3.67 -4.24
C PRO A 351 -43.46 2.15 -4.12
N THR A 352 -42.49 1.39 -4.61
CA THR A 352 -42.47 -0.08 -4.56
C THR A 352 -42.42 -0.62 -3.12
N ILE A 353 -41.85 0.17 -2.19
CA ILE A 353 -41.65 -0.20 -0.79
C ILE A 353 -42.76 0.36 0.10
N LYS A 354 -43.25 1.58 -0.17
CA LYS A 354 -44.28 2.24 0.65
C LYS A 354 -45.63 1.52 0.62
N ASN A 355 -45.95 0.82 -0.47
CA ASN A 355 -47.22 0.11 -0.63
C ASN A 355 -47.28 -1.23 0.12
N GLN A 356 -46.23 -1.63 0.84
CA GLN A 356 -46.14 -2.91 1.54
C GLN A 356 -46.37 -2.74 3.04
N GLU A 357 -47.49 -3.26 3.55
CA GLU A 357 -47.79 -3.26 4.99
C GLU A 357 -47.01 -4.33 5.76
N ASN A 358 -46.69 -5.47 5.13
CA ASN A 358 -45.97 -6.56 5.78
C ASN A 358 -44.45 -6.30 5.79
N LEU A 359 -43.85 -6.24 6.98
CA LEU A 359 -42.42 -6.05 7.18
C LEU A 359 -41.57 -7.11 6.46
N LEU A 360 -42.04 -8.35 6.40
CA LEU A 360 -41.33 -9.43 5.68
C LEU A 360 -41.20 -9.11 4.18
N GLN A 361 -42.31 -8.76 3.54
CA GLN A 361 -42.32 -8.46 2.11
C GLN A 361 -41.58 -7.15 1.81
N LYS A 362 -41.69 -6.17 2.73
CA LYS A 362 -40.92 -4.94 2.68
C LYS A 362 -39.42 -5.22 2.67
N THR A 363 -38.92 -6.05 3.58
CA THR A 363 -37.49 -6.41 3.67
C THR A 363 -37.01 -7.17 2.42
N LYS A 364 -37.82 -8.08 1.87
CA LYS A 364 -37.49 -8.77 0.61
C LYS A 364 -37.37 -7.78 -0.56
N ASN A 365 -38.36 -6.90 -0.72
CA ASN A 365 -38.34 -5.88 -1.78
C ASN A 365 -37.18 -4.89 -1.59
N MET A 366 -36.80 -4.59 -0.35
CA MET A 366 -35.62 -3.77 -0.04
C MET A 366 -34.33 -4.44 -0.54
N ALA A 367 -34.20 -5.76 -0.42
CA ALA A 367 -33.01 -6.48 -0.90
C ALA A 367 -32.84 -6.29 -2.41
N ALA A 368 -33.89 -6.55 -3.19
CA ALA A 368 -33.88 -6.30 -4.63
C ALA A 368 -33.63 -4.82 -4.97
N ALA A 369 -34.24 -3.89 -4.24
CA ALA A 369 -34.06 -2.46 -4.47
C ALA A 369 -32.61 -1.99 -4.25
N VAL A 370 -31.94 -2.45 -3.19
CA VAL A 370 -30.53 -2.12 -2.91
C VAL A 370 -29.62 -2.59 -4.03
N VAL A 371 -29.82 -3.82 -4.52
CA VAL A 371 -29.03 -4.38 -5.62
C VAL A 371 -29.27 -3.57 -6.90
N ARG A 372 -30.51 -3.20 -7.23
CA ARG A 372 -30.81 -2.33 -8.39
C ARG A 372 -30.16 -0.97 -8.29
N LEU A 373 -30.17 -0.34 -7.11
CA LEU A 373 -29.52 0.95 -6.90
C LEU A 373 -28.02 0.85 -7.19
N TRP A 374 -27.34 -0.16 -6.64
CA TRP A 374 -25.94 -0.40 -6.99
C TRP A 374 -25.76 -0.69 -8.48
N GLY A 375 -26.64 -1.50 -9.09
CA GLY A 375 -26.63 -1.78 -10.53
C GLY A 375 -26.68 -0.52 -11.38
N TYR A 376 -27.54 0.46 -11.03
CA TYR A 376 -27.61 1.74 -11.73
C TYR A 376 -26.29 2.50 -11.72
N SER A 377 -25.52 2.42 -10.62
CA SER A 377 -24.21 3.07 -10.54
C SER A 377 -23.18 2.54 -11.55
N PHE A 378 -23.41 1.34 -12.11
CA PHE A 378 -22.54 0.67 -13.09
C PHE A 378 -23.04 0.72 -14.55
N LYS A 379 -24.15 1.39 -14.83
CA LYS A 379 -24.71 1.52 -16.21
C LYS A 379 -24.09 2.67 -17.02
N GLY A 380 -23.14 3.39 -16.43
CA GLY A 380 -22.48 4.54 -17.05
C GLY A 380 -21.43 4.18 -18.10
N PRO A 381 -20.87 5.18 -18.81
CA PRO A 381 -19.74 4.98 -19.71
C PRO A 381 -18.44 4.73 -18.93
N HIS A 382 -18.17 3.47 -18.56
CA HIS A 382 -17.00 3.12 -17.76
C HIS A 382 -15.72 2.87 -18.59
N VAL A 383 -14.57 3.14 -17.99
CA VAL A 383 -13.24 2.88 -18.59
C VAL A 383 -12.92 1.38 -18.63
N PHE A 384 -13.44 0.60 -17.67
CA PHE A 384 -13.15 -0.83 -17.53
C PHE A 384 -14.35 -1.67 -17.95
N ASP A 385 -14.11 -2.58 -18.90
CA ASP A 385 -15.13 -3.48 -19.47
C ASP A 385 -15.88 -4.32 -18.41
N ILE A 386 -15.15 -4.73 -17.35
CA ILE A 386 -15.71 -5.51 -16.23
C ILE A 386 -16.86 -4.80 -15.50
N MET A 387 -16.96 -3.47 -15.59
CA MET A 387 -18.03 -2.71 -14.94
C MET A 387 -19.39 -3.00 -15.57
N GLY A 388 -19.44 -3.22 -16.89
CA GLY A 388 -20.67 -3.60 -17.58
C GLY A 388 -21.14 -4.98 -17.13
N THR A 389 -20.21 -5.94 -16.96
CA THR A 389 -20.51 -7.26 -16.41
C THR A 389 -21.07 -7.18 -15.00
N ILE A 390 -20.46 -6.35 -14.13
CA ILE A 390 -20.92 -6.14 -12.75
C ILE A 390 -22.32 -5.51 -12.71
N GLY A 391 -22.58 -4.50 -13.54
CA GLY A 391 -23.91 -3.90 -13.64
C GLY A 391 -24.99 -4.88 -14.08
N ALA A 392 -24.70 -5.68 -15.11
CA ALA A 392 -25.62 -6.70 -15.60
C ALA A 392 -25.88 -7.82 -14.57
N GLU A 393 -24.86 -8.21 -13.81
CA GLU A 393 -25.00 -9.19 -12.73
C GLU A 393 -25.93 -8.67 -11.63
N LEU A 394 -25.74 -7.43 -11.18
CA LEU A 394 -26.60 -6.83 -10.16
C LEU A 394 -28.06 -6.74 -10.64
N ASP A 395 -28.30 -6.41 -11.90
CA ASP A 395 -29.66 -6.45 -12.46
C ASP A 395 -30.27 -7.85 -12.39
N LEU A 396 -29.53 -8.89 -12.79
CA LEU A 396 -29.99 -10.29 -12.71
C LEU A 396 -30.22 -10.73 -11.26
N CYS A 397 -29.30 -10.40 -10.35
CA CYS A 397 -29.47 -10.64 -8.92
C CYS A 397 -30.77 -10.02 -8.41
N ALA A 398 -31.08 -8.78 -8.82
CA ALA A 398 -32.31 -8.13 -8.40
C ALA A 398 -33.60 -8.68 -9.03
N GLU A 399 -33.52 -9.45 -10.12
CA GLU A 399 -34.65 -10.18 -10.70
C GLU A 399 -34.88 -11.52 -10.01
N ILE A 400 -33.81 -12.14 -9.50
CA ILE A 400 -33.89 -13.42 -8.77
C ILE A 400 -34.43 -13.21 -7.34
N LEU A 401 -34.18 -12.06 -6.74
CA LEU A 401 -34.65 -11.66 -5.40
C LEU A 401 -36.08 -11.13 -5.39
#